data_AF-A0A090WQH8-F1
#
_entry.id   AF-A0A090WQH8-F1
#
_cell.length_a   1.000
_cell.length_b   1.000
_cell.length_c   1.000
_cell.angle_alpha   90.00
_cell.angle_beta   90.00
_cell.angle_gamma   90.00
#
_symmetry.space_group_name_H-M   'P 1'
#
loop_
_entity.id
_entity.type
_entity.pdbx_description
1 polymer ?
#
loop_
_entity_poly.entity_id
_entity_poly.type
_entity_poly.pdbx_seq_one_letter_code
_entity_poly.pdbx_strand_id
1 'polypeptide(L)'
;MASNFYVNQIETHNQLAQQEAEKQLDTKIQQATFNLNPLPAITLNVSKQTGNFHIVAGAFRVEENCDTTVAQLKADGFSARKIGTNKYGLHQVVYASFETRAEARKALQNIKTSHNKDAWLLVKKLD
;
A
#
# COMPACT_ATOMS: atom_id res chain seq x y z
N MET A 1 -40.01 -65.26 10.79
CA MET A 1 -38.69 -65.16 10.12
C MET A 1 -38.99 -65.02 8.63
N ALA A 2 -38.87 -63.88 7.94
CA ALA A 2 -37.67 -63.09 7.71
C ALA A 2 -38.02 -61.61 7.39
N SER A 3 -39.04 -61.05 8.06
CA SER A 3 -39.39 -59.61 8.01
C SER A 3 -38.24 -58.69 8.46
N ASN A 4 -37.16 -59.24 9.02
CA ASN A 4 -35.98 -58.50 9.46
C ASN A 4 -34.93 -58.29 8.36
N PHE A 5 -35.07 -58.92 7.18
CA PHE A 5 -34.07 -58.79 6.13
C PHE A 5 -34.24 -57.52 5.28
N TYR A 6 -35.48 -57.05 5.13
CA TYR A 6 -35.80 -55.92 4.26
C TYR A 6 -35.59 -54.56 4.95
N VAL A 7 -35.82 -54.49 6.28
CA VAL A 7 -35.67 -53.25 7.06
C VAL A 7 -34.20 -52.82 7.14
N ASN A 8 -33.27 -53.80 7.18
CA ASN A 8 -31.83 -53.55 7.26
C ASN A 8 -31.25 -53.00 5.93
N GLN A 9 -31.94 -53.21 4.80
CA GLN A 9 -31.50 -52.69 3.49
C GLN A 9 -31.91 -51.23 3.25
N ILE A 10 -32.84 -50.67 4.03
CA ILE A 10 -33.32 -49.30 3.84
C ILE A 10 -32.48 -48.32 4.69
N GLU A 11 -32.02 -48.74 5.86
CA GLU A 11 -31.13 -47.91 6.72
C GLU A 11 -29.72 -47.78 6.16
N THR A 12 -29.25 -48.76 5.37
CA THR A 12 -27.88 -48.79 4.84
C THR A 12 -27.65 -47.82 3.66
N HIS A 13 -28.70 -47.35 2.99
CA HIS A 13 -28.56 -46.47 1.82
C HIS A 13 -28.43 -44.98 2.18
N ASN A 14 -29.03 -44.53 3.28
CA ASN A 14 -28.95 -43.12 3.71
C ASN A 14 -27.59 -42.76 4.36
N GLN A 15 -26.84 -43.75 4.87
CA GLN A 15 -25.53 -43.50 5.48
C GLN A 15 -24.41 -43.28 4.45
N LEU A 16 -24.52 -43.88 3.27
CA LEU A 16 -23.53 -43.75 2.19
C LEU A 16 -23.55 -42.35 1.54
N ALA A 17 -24.74 -41.74 1.40
CA ALA A 17 -24.88 -40.41 0.81
C ALA A 17 -24.32 -39.28 1.71
N GLN A 18 -24.33 -39.47 3.03
CA GLN A 18 -23.75 -38.48 3.96
C GLN A 18 -22.22 -38.53 3.99
N GLN A 19 -21.63 -39.73 3.86
CA GLN A 19 -20.16 -39.89 3.91
C GLN A 19 -19.43 -39.37 2.67
N GLU A 20 -20.09 -39.30 1.50
CA GLU A 20 -19.49 -38.69 0.30
C GLU A 20 -19.50 -37.15 0.33
N ALA A 21 -20.45 -36.53 1.04
CA ALA A 21 -20.49 -35.07 1.20
C ALA A 21 -19.38 -34.55 2.12
N GLU A 22 -19.01 -35.32 3.15
CA GLU A 22 -17.96 -34.94 4.11
C GLU A 22 -16.55 -35.10 3.52
N LYS A 23 -16.30 -36.12 2.69
CA LYS A 23 -14.98 -36.33 2.06
C LYS A 23 -14.58 -35.27 1.05
N GLN A 24 -15.53 -34.58 0.42
CA GLN A 24 -15.25 -33.48 -0.52
C GLN A 24 -14.92 -32.16 0.20
N LEU A 25 -15.30 -32.02 1.48
CA LEU A 25 -15.00 -30.82 2.26
C LEU A 25 -13.54 -30.82 2.72
N ASP A 26 -13.04 -31.97 3.18
CA ASP A 26 -11.66 -32.09 3.70
C ASP A 26 -10.57 -31.97 2.64
N THR A 27 -10.85 -32.38 1.39
CA THR A 27 -9.86 -32.27 0.30
C THR A 27 -9.69 -30.85 -0.22
N LYS A 28 -10.67 -29.95 0.00
CA LYS A 28 -10.56 -28.53 -0.35
C LYS A 28 -9.82 -27.69 0.69
N ILE A 29 -9.76 -28.14 1.95
CA ILE A 29 -9.10 -27.37 3.02
C ILE A 29 -7.57 -27.50 2.94
N GLN A 30 -7.04 -28.62 2.42
CA GLN A 30 -5.59 -28.87 2.40
C GLN A 30 -4.82 -28.31 1.19
N GLN A 31 -5.47 -27.60 0.26
CA GLN A 31 -4.79 -26.99 -0.89
C GLN A 31 -4.87 -25.46 -0.93
N ALA A 32 -5.30 -24.82 0.16
CA ALA A 32 -4.97 -23.43 0.40
C ALA A 32 -3.72 -23.34 1.27
N THR A 33 -2.63 -24.03 0.88
CA THR A 33 -1.30 -23.56 1.24
C THR A 33 -1.16 -22.22 0.53
N PHE A 34 -1.58 -21.18 1.23
CA PHE A 34 -1.42 -19.79 0.86
C PHE A 34 0.08 -19.55 0.83
N ASN A 35 0.70 -19.90 -0.29
CA ASN A 35 2.00 -19.40 -0.70
C ASN A 35 1.82 -17.89 -0.93
N LEU A 36 1.69 -17.16 0.17
CA LEU A 36 2.35 -15.89 0.27
C LEU A 36 3.82 -16.25 0.11
N ASN A 37 4.34 -16.17 -1.10
CA ASN A 37 5.68 -15.66 -1.22
C ASN A 37 5.57 -14.29 -0.54
N PRO A 38 6.01 -14.10 0.72
CA PRO A 38 5.89 -12.79 1.31
C PRO A 38 6.68 -11.92 0.36
N LEU A 39 5.98 -11.02 -0.36
CA LEU A 39 6.65 -10.01 -1.15
C LEU A 39 7.73 -9.47 -0.22
N PRO A 40 9.01 -9.52 -0.63
CA PRO A 40 10.12 -9.25 0.28
C PRO A 40 9.72 -8.00 1.03
N ALA A 41 9.57 -8.12 2.36
CA ALA A 41 9.07 -7.02 3.16
C ALA A 41 9.99 -5.87 2.80
N ILE A 42 9.48 -4.91 2.02
CA ILE A 42 10.27 -3.76 1.61
C ILE A 42 10.48 -3.11 2.96
N THR A 43 11.68 -3.31 3.51
CA THR A 43 12.16 -2.57 4.64
C THR A 43 12.19 -1.16 4.10
N LEU A 44 11.06 -0.47 4.29
CA LEU A 44 10.91 0.92 3.92
C LEU A 44 11.82 1.61 4.92
N ASN A 45 13.10 1.64 4.57
CA ASN A 45 14.08 2.52 5.17
C ASN A 45 13.58 3.90 4.81
N VAL A 46 12.62 4.39 5.60
CA VAL A 46 12.21 5.78 5.61
C VAL A 46 13.44 6.51 6.09
N SER A 47 14.36 6.77 5.16
CA SER A 47 15.48 7.66 5.39
C SER A 47 14.85 8.93 5.93
N LYS A 48 15.23 9.28 7.15
CA LYS A 48 14.64 10.42 7.85
C LYS A 48 14.82 11.62 6.93
N GLN A 49 13.69 12.11 6.39
CA GLN A 49 13.64 13.23 5.44
C GLN A 49 14.03 14.50 6.22
N THR A 50 15.33 14.67 6.42
CA THR A 50 15.95 15.74 7.20
C THR A 50 16.65 16.72 6.27
N GLY A 51 17.09 17.84 6.82
CA GLY A 51 17.76 18.89 6.08
C GLY A 51 16.85 20.04 5.69
N ASN A 52 17.49 21.08 5.16
CA ASN A 52 16.87 22.39 4.95
C ASN A 52 16.44 22.61 3.49
N PHE A 53 16.61 21.62 2.62
CA PHE A 53 16.35 21.73 1.19
C PHE A 53 15.21 20.79 0.82
N HIS A 54 14.04 21.35 0.49
CA HIS A 54 12.83 20.58 0.20
C HIS A 54 12.40 20.76 -1.24
N ILE A 55 12.13 19.66 -1.94
CA ILE A 55 11.58 19.73 -3.30
C ILE A 55 10.06 19.76 -3.20
N VAL A 56 9.47 20.90 -3.49
CA VAL A 56 8.02 21.13 -3.41
C VAL A 56 7.36 20.68 -4.71
N ALA A 57 6.32 19.86 -4.58
CA ALA A 57 5.48 19.40 -5.68
C ALA A 57 4.40 20.42 -6.05
N GLY A 58 3.86 21.12 -5.04
CA GLY A 58 2.78 22.08 -5.21
C GLY A 58 2.37 22.73 -3.89
N ALA A 59 1.54 23.77 -4.00
CA ALA A 59 0.92 24.45 -2.88
C ALA A 59 -0.59 24.62 -3.13
N PHE A 60 -1.41 24.14 -2.21
CA PHE A 60 -2.85 24.00 -2.40
C PHE A 60 -3.63 24.81 -1.35
N ARG A 61 -4.76 25.40 -1.77
CA ARG A 61 -5.70 26.05 -0.84
C ARG A 61 -6.51 25.04 -0.04
N VAL A 62 -6.86 23.93 -0.66
CA VAL A 62 -7.69 22.87 -0.07
C VAL A 62 -6.77 21.77 0.44
N GLU A 63 -6.91 21.41 1.72
CA GLU A 63 -6.07 20.38 2.35
C GLU A 63 -6.28 19.00 1.74
N GLU A 64 -7.50 18.64 1.34
CA GLU A 64 -7.81 17.36 0.70
C GLU A 64 -7.02 17.13 -0.60
N ASN A 65 -6.77 18.19 -1.38
CA ASN A 65 -5.93 18.12 -2.58
C ASN A 65 -4.46 17.82 -2.23
N CYS A 66 -4.01 18.36 -1.10
CA CYS A 66 -2.68 18.11 -0.54
C CYS A 66 -2.55 16.63 -0.17
N ASP A 67 -3.55 16.08 0.52
CA ASP A 67 -3.58 14.67 0.94
C ASP A 67 -3.64 13.70 -0.24
N THR A 68 -4.48 14.00 -1.22
CA THR A 68 -4.58 13.22 -2.47
C THR A 68 -3.25 13.21 -3.21
N THR A 69 -2.60 14.39 -3.34
CA THR A 69 -1.30 14.49 -4.02
C THR A 69 -0.22 13.73 -3.25
N VAL A 70 -0.20 13.80 -1.92
CA VAL A 70 0.74 13.03 -1.08
C VAL A 70 0.53 11.52 -1.28
N ALA A 71 -0.73 11.07 -1.32
CA ALA A 71 -1.04 9.65 -1.54
C ALA A 71 -0.57 9.17 -2.92
N GLN A 72 -0.81 9.96 -3.97
CA GLN A 72 -0.34 9.67 -5.34
C GLN A 72 1.19 9.58 -5.37
N LEU A 73 1.88 10.59 -4.85
CA LEU A 73 3.35 10.60 -4.86
C LEU A 73 3.96 9.46 -4.05
N LYS A 74 3.31 9.03 -2.95
CA LYS A 74 3.73 7.84 -2.22
C LYS A 74 3.52 6.55 -3.01
N ALA A 75 2.41 6.45 -3.75
CA ALA A 75 2.16 5.32 -4.65
C ALA A 75 3.20 5.26 -5.79
N ASP A 76 3.65 6.42 -6.26
CA ASP A 76 4.72 6.55 -7.26
C ASP A 76 6.13 6.27 -6.69
N GLY A 77 6.24 5.98 -5.38
CA GLY A 77 7.49 5.62 -4.71
C GLY A 77 8.29 6.80 -4.14
N PHE A 78 7.72 8.01 -4.09
CA PHE A 78 8.37 9.15 -3.45
C PHE A 78 8.10 9.18 -1.94
N SER A 79 9.03 9.78 -1.20
CA SER A 79 8.90 10.02 0.25
C SER A 79 8.07 11.27 0.57
N ALA A 80 6.95 11.43 -0.14
CA ALA A 80 6.19 12.67 -0.13
C ALA A 80 5.50 12.96 1.22
N ARG A 81 5.47 14.23 1.60
CA ARG A 81 4.82 14.69 2.84
C ARG A 81 4.28 16.11 2.76
N LYS A 82 3.39 16.45 3.69
CA LYS A 82 2.96 17.83 3.96
C LYS A 82 3.99 18.52 4.87
N ILE A 83 4.33 19.77 4.59
CA ILE A 83 5.27 20.58 5.42
C ILE A 83 4.58 21.79 6.07
N GLY A 84 3.24 21.80 6.09
CA GLY A 84 2.42 22.88 6.61
C GLY A 84 2.09 23.94 5.56
N THR A 85 1.68 25.11 6.04
CA THR A 85 1.23 26.23 5.21
C THR A 85 2.33 27.27 4.97
N ASN A 86 2.29 27.93 3.82
CA ASN A 86 3.15 29.09 3.55
C ASN A 86 2.55 30.39 4.13
N LYS A 87 3.25 31.52 3.96
CA LYS A 87 2.78 32.86 4.39
C LYS A 87 1.44 33.31 3.78
N TYR A 88 0.94 32.60 2.77
CA TYR A 88 -0.33 32.85 2.11
C TYR A 88 -1.42 31.85 2.51
N GLY A 89 -1.16 30.98 3.50
CA GLY A 89 -2.11 29.96 3.94
C GLY A 89 -2.24 28.75 3.01
N LEU A 90 -1.32 28.56 2.05
CA LEU A 90 -1.37 27.40 1.14
C LEU A 90 -0.63 26.21 1.72
N HIS A 91 -1.28 25.05 1.75
CA HIS A 91 -0.71 23.77 2.19
C HIS A 91 0.29 23.26 1.16
N GLN A 92 1.54 23.04 1.58
CA GLN A 92 2.61 22.62 0.67
C GLN A 92 2.89 21.11 0.77
N VAL A 93 3.02 20.48 -0.40
CA VAL A 93 3.45 19.09 -0.55
C VAL A 93 4.88 19.06 -1.05
N VAL A 94 5.73 18.24 -0.43
CA VAL A 94 7.11 18.02 -0.87
C VAL A 94 7.31 16.57 -1.31
N TYR A 95 8.13 16.36 -2.34
CA TYR A 95 8.61 15.05 -2.76
C TYR A 95 9.59 14.44 -1.75
N ALA A 96 10.56 15.24 -1.33
CA ALA A 96 11.63 14.85 -0.43
C ALA A 96 12.36 16.05 0.17
N SER A 97 13.12 15.80 1.23
CA SER A 97 14.02 16.75 1.90
C SER A 97 15.46 16.24 1.88
N PHE A 98 16.41 17.15 1.72
CA PHE A 98 17.83 16.86 1.59
C PHE A 98 18.66 17.76 2.51
N GLU A 99 19.80 17.25 2.96
CA GLU A 99 20.76 18.00 3.78
C GLU A 99 21.59 18.97 2.94
N THR A 100 21.94 18.57 1.72
CA THR A 100 22.81 19.36 0.85
C THR A 100 22.08 19.96 -0.35
N ARG A 101 22.48 21.17 -0.73
CA ARG A 101 21.96 21.85 -1.93
C ARG A 101 22.24 21.06 -3.21
N ALA A 102 23.38 20.37 -3.27
CA ALA A 102 23.81 19.63 -4.46
C ALA A 102 22.88 18.44 -4.75
N GLU A 103 22.56 17.64 -3.73
CA GLU A 103 21.61 16.52 -3.84
C GLU A 103 20.22 17.01 -4.21
N ALA A 104 19.74 18.06 -3.53
CA ALA A 104 18.43 18.63 -3.80
C ALA A 104 18.30 19.15 -5.24
N ARG A 105 19.36 19.78 -5.79
CA ARG A 105 19.36 20.28 -7.17
C ARG A 105 19.35 19.14 -8.19
N LYS A 106 20.10 18.06 -7.94
CA LYS A 106 20.11 16.87 -8.80
C LYS A 106 18.74 16.19 -8.80
N ALA A 107 18.16 15.98 -7.62
CA ALA A 107 16.83 15.40 -7.50
C ALA A 107 15.74 16.29 -8.12
N LEU A 108 15.82 17.61 -7.95
CA LEU A 108 14.89 18.54 -8.57
C LEU A 108 14.94 18.46 -10.09
N GLN A 109 16.14 18.42 -10.68
CA GLN A 109 16.28 18.31 -12.13
C GLN A 109 15.62 17.02 -12.65
N ASN A 110 15.87 15.89 -11.96
CA ASN A 110 15.26 14.61 -12.32
C ASN A 110 13.73 14.70 -12.28
N ILE A 111 13.16 15.21 -11.18
CA ILE A 111 11.71 15.38 -11.00
C ILE A 111 11.12 16.29 -12.08
N LYS A 112 11.79 17.40 -12.40
CA LYS A 112 11.33 18.33 -13.46
C LYS A 112 11.30 17.68 -14.84
N THR A 113 12.23 16.78 -15.13
CA THR A 113 12.27 16.09 -16.42
C THR A 113 11.33 14.90 -16.50
N SER A 114 11.13 14.15 -15.43
CA SER A 114 10.39 12.89 -15.46
C SER A 114 8.93 13.00 -15.02
N HIS A 115 8.60 13.91 -14.10
CA HIS A 115 7.32 13.87 -13.40
C HIS A 115 6.61 15.22 -13.31
N ASN A 116 7.28 16.28 -12.85
CA ASN A 116 6.65 17.55 -12.56
C ASN A 116 7.57 18.73 -12.90
N LYS A 117 7.34 19.33 -14.07
CA LYS A 117 8.09 20.50 -14.57
C LYS A 117 7.97 21.73 -13.68
N ASP A 118 6.88 21.84 -12.92
CA ASP A 118 6.60 22.99 -12.06
C ASP A 118 7.24 22.85 -10.69
N ALA A 119 7.82 21.70 -10.34
CA ALA A 119 8.48 21.49 -9.06
C ALA A 119 9.56 22.56 -8.79
N TRP A 120 9.67 22.98 -7.52
CA TRP A 120 10.62 23.99 -7.09
C TRP A 120 11.34 23.62 -5.80
N LEU A 121 12.50 24.24 -5.57
CA LEU A 121 13.26 24.06 -4.35
C LEU A 121 12.85 25.10 -3.30
N LEU A 122 12.51 24.63 -2.11
CA LEU A 122 12.29 25.44 -0.91
C LEU A 122 13.47 25.25 0.04
N VAL A 123 14.13 26.36 0.40
CA VAL A 123 15.18 26.36 1.43
C VAL A 123 14.58 26.87 2.73
N LYS A 124 14.34 25.97 3.69
CA LYS A 124 13.75 26.30 4.98
C LYS A 124 14.19 25.27 6.01
N LYS A 125 14.50 25.70 7.23
CA LYS A 125 14.61 24.76 8.35
C LYS A 125 13.20 24.46 8.86
N LEU A 126 12.82 23.19 8.88
CA LEU A 126 11.58 22.73 9.50
C LEU A 126 11.91 22.33 10.94
N ASP A 127 11.17 22.90 11.89
CA ASP A 127 11.33 22.63 13.32
C ASP A 127 10.66 21.32 13.74
#